data_AF-A0AAW0V857-F1
#
_entry.id   AF-A0AAW0V857-F1
#
_cell.length_a   1.000
_cell.length_b   1.000
_cell.length_c   1.000
_cell.angle_alpha   90.00
_cell.angle_beta   90.00
_cell.angle_gamma   90.00
#
_symmetry.space_group_name_H-M   'P 1'
#
loop_
_entity.id
_entity.type
_entity.pdbx_description
1 polymer ?
#
loop_
_entity_poly.entity_id
_entity_poly.type
_entity_poly.pdbx_seq_one_letter_code
_entity_poly.pdbx_strand_id
1 'polypeptide(L)'
;MLFKPWSDVPHPRHELDDEPESPPLVPEVETQLTASILPETIVVVPRNIGVIVEMVSEKKVAGHISVSYPQLHEMVPSEEYDEDAQLYSAVNLEALQRRFKDERIPIFALDETGNGFAVVVPHFINPIAENKVAREIINLGTHITSWVALAPSPLNNGTSICKLDTNSSADQSFEIIPQMKPPHYITGIVAGITSCLFQKRQLGNASVLVLNAEGHSGFEKVDADSVMDAADLVAKYLVGEQNKTSYIKQLSARVRKINSGITSGMYL
;
A
#
# COMPACT_ATOMS: atom_id res chain seq x y z
N MET A 1 7.77 4.10 70.16
CA MET A 1 7.40 3.13 69.10
C MET A 1 7.62 3.82 67.77
N LEU A 2 8.67 3.44 67.06
CA LEU A 2 9.01 3.96 65.73
C LEU A 2 8.33 3.04 64.71
N PHE A 3 7.31 3.53 64.00
CA PHE A 3 6.73 2.80 62.88
C PHE A 3 7.69 2.91 61.70
N LYS A 4 8.33 1.80 61.30
CA LYS A 4 9.06 1.74 60.02
C LYS A 4 8.04 1.91 58.88
N PRO A 5 8.26 2.81 57.91
CA PRO A 5 7.42 2.87 56.73
C PRO A 5 7.66 1.62 55.88
N TRP A 6 6.57 0.99 55.47
CA TRP A 6 6.55 -0.14 54.55
C TRP A 6 6.82 0.38 53.13
N SER A 7 8.09 0.58 52.79
CA SER A 7 8.52 1.01 51.45
C SER A 7 9.27 -0.11 50.73
N ASP A 8 8.70 -1.31 50.71
CA ASP A 8 9.05 -2.33 49.73
C ASP A 8 7.89 -2.35 48.72
N VAL A 9 7.94 -1.41 47.76
CA VAL A 9 7.22 -1.62 46.51
C VAL A 9 7.91 -2.83 45.87
N PRO A 10 7.22 -3.95 45.59
CA PRO A 10 7.84 -5.05 44.88
C PRO A 10 8.31 -4.51 43.53
N HIS A 11 9.62 -4.49 43.30
CA HIS A 11 10.15 -4.28 41.95
C HIS A 11 9.50 -5.31 41.03
N PRO A 12 8.93 -4.90 39.89
CA PRO A 12 8.41 -5.85 38.92
C PRO A 12 9.53 -6.83 38.56
N ARG A 13 9.26 -8.14 38.64
CA ARG A 13 10.25 -9.20 38.32
C ARG A 13 10.65 -9.21 36.83
N HIS A 14 10.04 -8.35 36.04
CA HIS A 14 10.34 -8.06 34.66
C HIS A 14 10.44 -6.55 34.54
N GLU A 15 11.62 -5.99 34.74
CA GLU A 15 11.98 -4.87 33.87
C GLU A 15 11.97 -5.48 32.47
N LEU A 16 11.09 -4.99 31.60
CA LEU A 16 11.34 -5.15 30.19
C LEU A 16 12.67 -4.41 30.02
N ASP A 17 13.79 -5.15 30.00
CA ASP A 17 15.06 -4.60 29.56
C ASP A 17 14.71 -3.85 28.27
N ASP A 18 14.85 -2.53 28.31
CA ASP A 18 14.77 -1.70 27.12
C ASP A 18 15.84 -2.28 26.19
N GLU A 19 15.44 -3.20 25.31
CA GLU A 19 16.31 -3.75 24.27
C GLU A 19 17.01 -2.53 23.67
N PRO A 20 18.35 -2.50 23.63
CA PRO A 20 19.05 -1.35 23.09
C PRO A 20 18.45 -1.08 21.72
N GLU A 21 17.83 0.11 21.55
CA GLU A 21 17.06 0.45 20.36
C GLU A 21 17.94 0.21 19.14
N SER A 22 17.79 -0.98 18.53
CA SER A 22 18.55 -1.33 17.35
C SER A 22 18.19 -0.28 16.30
N PRO A 23 19.17 0.32 15.60
CA PRO A 23 18.91 1.40 14.67
C PRO A 23 17.81 0.96 13.68
N PRO A 24 16.86 1.86 13.34
CA PRO A 24 15.74 1.48 12.50
C PRO A 24 16.24 0.92 11.17
N LEU A 25 15.75 -0.25 10.77
CA LEU A 25 16.10 -0.87 9.50
C LEU A 25 15.73 0.08 8.35
N VAL A 26 16.72 0.43 7.52
CA VAL A 26 16.53 1.34 6.39
C VAL A 26 16.48 0.52 5.10
N PRO A 27 15.34 0.44 4.41
CA PRO A 27 15.22 -0.34 3.18
C PRO A 27 15.98 0.32 2.04
N GLU A 28 16.57 -0.49 1.18
CA GLU A 28 17.02 -0.09 -0.15
C GLU A 28 15.89 -0.35 -1.15
N VAL A 29 15.58 0.66 -1.97
CA VAL A 29 14.51 0.58 -2.95
C VAL A 29 15.08 0.94 -4.31
N GLU A 30 14.97 0.02 -5.25
CA GLU A 30 15.49 0.19 -6.61
C GLU A 30 14.39 -0.06 -7.64
N THR A 31 14.34 0.83 -8.64
CA THR A 31 13.40 0.74 -9.74
C THR A 31 14.12 0.27 -11.01
N GLN A 32 13.59 -0.78 -11.62
CA GLN A 32 14.07 -1.30 -12.91
C GLN A 32 12.92 -1.29 -13.92
N LEU A 33 13.03 -0.40 -14.91
CA LEU A 33 12.09 -0.32 -16.04
C LEU A 33 12.72 -0.89 -17.30
N THR A 34 12.01 -1.80 -17.95
CA THR A 34 12.37 -2.35 -19.27
C THR A 34 11.85 -1.45 -20.40
N ALA A 35 10.76 -0.70 -20.14
CA ALA A 35 10.15 0.20 -21.12
C ALA A 35 10.95 1.50 -21.27
N SER A 36 11.17 1.94 -22.50
CA SER A 36 11.85 3.21 -22.81
C SER A 36 10.89 4.42 -22.86
N ILE A 37 9.58 4.18 -22.87
CA ILE A 37 8.54 5.21 -23.01
C ILE A 37 8.03 5.57 -21.61
N LEU A 38 7.90 6.87 -21.36
CA LEU A 38 7.38 7.40 -20.10
C LEU A 38 5.84 7.37 -20.11
N PRO A 39 5.20 6.98 -18.99
CA PRO A 39 3.75 6.83 -18.94
C PRO A 39 3.03 8.18 -18.88
N GLU A 40 1.92 8.28 -19.62
CA GLU A 40 0.97 9.40 -19.51
C GLU A 40 0.09 9.26 -18.27
N THR A 41 -0.27 8.03 -17.88
CA THR A 41 -1.08 7.76 -16.69
C THR A 41 -0.42 6.72 -15.79
N ILE A 42 -0.43 6.96 -14.47
CA ILE A 42 -0.01 5.96 -13.48
C ILE A 42 -1.17 5.69 -12.52
N VAL A 43 -1.59 4.43 -12.47
CA VAL A 43 -2.60 3.91 -11.54
C VAL A 43 -1.90 3.22 -10.38
N VAL A 44 -2.13 3.68 -9.15
CA VAL A 44 -1.54 3.08 -7.95
C VAL A 44 -2.64 2.54 -7.04
N VAL A 45 -2.48 1.27 -6.67
CA VAL A 45 -3.48 0.54 -5.89
C VAL A 45 -2.77 -0.23 -4.77
N PRO A 46 -3.20 -0.11 -3.50
CA PRO A 46 -2.73 -0.96 -2.43
C PRO A 46 -3.25 -2.39 -2.62
N ARG A 47 -2.51 -3.38 -2.13
CA ARG A 47 -2.78 -4.80 -2.40
C ARG A 47 -4.19 -5.28 -2.03
N ASN A 48 -4.80 -4.71 -0.99
CA ASN A 48 -6.17 -5.03 -0.58
C ASN A 48 -7.24 -4.63 -1.63
N ILE A 49 -6.97 -3.61 -2.46
CA ILE A 49 -7.82 -3.19 -3.60
C ILE A 49 -7.25 -3.74 -4.93
N GLY A 50 -6.12 -4.47 -4.88
CA GLY A 50 -5.35 -4.94 -6.03
C GLY A 50 -6.13 -5.79 -7.03
N VAL A 51 -7.25 -6.40 -6.62
CA VAL A 51 -8.16 -7.17 -7.48
C VAL A 51 -8.57 -6.42 -8.75
N ILE A 52 -8.69 -5.08 -8.68
CA ILE A 52 -9.01 -4.20 -9.80
C ILE A 52 -7.95 -4.33 -10.91
N VAL A 53 -6.66 -4.24 -10.55
CA VAL A 53 -5.56 -4.38 -11.52
C VAL A 53 -5.30 -5.86 -11.85
N GLU A 54 -5.55 -6.76 -10.90
CA GLU A 54 -5.33 -8.19 -11.12
C GLU A 54 -6.22 -8.77 -12.24
N MET A 55 -7.42 -8.24 -12.40
CA MET A 55 -8.41 -8.70 -13.39
C MET A 55 -8.22 -8.14 -14.81
N VAL A 56 -7.23 -7.26 -15.02
CA VAL A 56 -6.87 -6.80 -16.36
C VAL A 56 -6.23 -7.96 -17.13
N SER A 57 -6.84 -8.33 -18.27
CA SER A 57 -6.45 -9.51 -19.05
C SER A 57 -5.17 -9.31 -19.86
N GLU A 58 -4.88 -8.09 -20.33
CA GLU A 58 -3.80 -7.78 -21.28
C GLU A 58 -2.62 -7.04 -20.64
N LYS A 59 -2.33 -7.29 -19.36
CA LYS A 59 -1.24 -6.60 -18.67
C LYS A 59 0.12 -7.25 -18.98
N LYS A 60 1.09 -6.46 -19.44
CA LYS A 60 2.50 -6.87 -19.64
C LYS A 60 3.35 -6.30 -18.51
N VAL A 61 4.33 -7.06 -18.01
CA VAL A 61 5.24 -6.54 -16.97
C VAL A 61 6.28 -5.64 -17.62
N ALA A 62 6.21 -4.34 -17.31
CA ALA A 62 7.11 -3.31 -17.85
C ALA A 62 8.37 -3.11 -17.00
N GLY A 63 8.35 -3.56 -15.74
CA GLY A 63 9.43 -3.35 -14.79
C GLY A 63 9.10 -3.86 -13.40
N HIS A 64 9.99 -3.59 -12.46
CA HIS A 64 9.81 -3.93 -11.05
C HIS A 64 10.39 -2.85 -10.14
N ILE A 65 9.80 -2.72 -8.95
CA ILE A 65 10.37 -2.00 -7.82
C ILE A 65 10.80 -3.05 -6.80
N SER A 66 12.09 -3.13 -6.52
CA SER A 66 12.67 -4.05 -5.54
C SER A 66 12.86 -3.32 -4.22
N VAL A 67 12.41 -3.93 -3.12
CA VAL A 67 12.64 -3.47 -1.75
C VAL A 67 13.47 -4.53 -1.05
N SER A 68 14.60 -4.14 -0.48
CA SER A 68 15.49 -5.05 0.26
C SER A 68 16.00 -4.44 1.56
N TYR A 69 16.38 -5.31 2.50
CA TYR A 69 16.93 -4.92 3.81
C TYR A 69 18.35 -5.48 3.99
N PRO A 70 19.39 -4.80 3.46
CA PRO A 70 20.76 -5.30 3.50
C PRO A 70 21.29 -5.51 4.93
N GLN A 71 20.83 -4.70 5.90
CA GLN A 71 21.28 -4.80 7.31
C GLN A 71 20.92 -6.16 7.94
N LEU A 72 19.87 -6.83 7.47
CA LEU A 72 19.49 -8.17 7.95
C LEU A 72 20.43 -9.27 7.45
N HIS A 73 21.16 -9.00 6.37
CA HIS A 73 22.12 -9.94 5.78
C HIS A 73 23.53 -9.77 6.40
N GLU A 74 23.81 -8.60 6.99
CA GLU A 74 25.10 -8.29 7.63
C GLU A 74 25.17 -8.74 9.10
N MET A 75 24.04 -9.11 9.73
CA MET A 75 23.94 -9.55 11.12
C MET A 75 24.52 -10.96 11.40
N VAL A 76 25.39 -11.48 10.54
CA VAL A 76 26.01 -12.81 10.74
C VAL A 76 26.98 -12.75 11.94
N PRO A 77 26.91 -13.66 12.92
CA PRO A 77 27.63 -13.51 14.19
C PRO A 77 29.16 -13.62 14.08
N SER A 78 29.85 -12.92 14.99
CA SER A 78 31.30 -12.92 15.22
C SER A 78 31.88 -14.29 15.64
N GLU A 79 33.21 -14.42 15.52
CA GLU A 79 34.01 -15.65 15.68
C GLU A 79 33.96 -16.35 17.06
N GLU A 80 33.38 -15.74 18.10
CA GLU A 80 33.24 -16.35 19.43
C GLU A 80 31.93 -17.13 19.54
N TYR A 81 32.02 -18.46 19.55
CA TYR A 81 30.88 -19.37 19.56
C TYR A 81 30.31 -19.54 20.98
N ASP A 82 29.14 -18.94 21.22
CA ASP A 82 28.27 -19.20 22.37
C ASP A 82 26.94 -19.77 21.85
N GLU A 83 26.67 -21.04 22.18
CA GLU A 83 25.54 -21.82 21.67
C GLU A 83 24.19 -21.18 22.02
N ASP A 84 24.02 -20.70 23.25
CA ASP A 84 22.76 -20.12 23.71
C ASP A 84 22.53 -18.75 23.06
N ALA A 85 23.57 -17.89 23.02
CA ALA A 85 23.49 -16.58 22.37
C ALA A 85 23.23 -16.69 20.85
N GLN A 86 23.79 -17.71 20.20
CA GLN A 86 23.55 -17.96 18.77
C GLN A 86 22.14 -18.48 18.50
N LEU A 87 21.59 -19.32 19.37
CA LEU A 87 20.21 -19.78 19.22
C LEU A 87 19.22 -18.61 19.32
N TYR A 88 19.38 -17.74 20.32
CA TYR A 88 18.49 -16.58 20.50
C TYR A 88 18.64 -15.56 19.35
N SER A 89 19.86 -15.27 18.91
CA SER A 89 20.09 -14.36 17.78
C SER A 89 19.54 -14.91 16.46
N ALA A 90 19.66 -16.23 16.21
CA ALA A 90 19.07 -16.86 15.03
C ALA A 90 17.54 -16.79 15.02
N VAL A 91 16.89 -17.04 16.16
CA VAL A 91 15.43 -16.93 16.30
C VAL A 91 14.96 -15.48 16.07
N ASN A 92 15.68 -14.50 16.64
CA ASN A 92 15.37 -13.08 16.45
C ASN A 92 15.57 -12.64 14.99
N LEU A 93 16.66 -13.06 14.35
CA LEU A 93 16.94 -12.76 12.95
C LEU A 93 15.88 -13.39 12.02
N GLU A 94 15.46 -14.63 12.28
CA GLU A 94 14.37 -15.26 11.53
C GLU A 94 13.04 -14.50 11.70
N ALA A 95 12.73 -14.07 12.92
CA ALA A 95 11.54 -13.24 13.18
C ALA A 95 11.60 -11.89 12.45
N LEU A 96 12.76 -11.24 12.41
CA LEU A 96 12.99 -10.00 11.69
C LEU A 96 12.86 -10.20 10.17
N GLN A 97 13.47 -11.24 9.59
CA GLN A 97 13.35 -11.57 8.16
C GLN A 97 11.91 -11.90 7.76
N ARG A 98 11.14 -12.54 8.65
CA ARG A 98 9.70 -12.77 8.40
C ARG A 98 8.89 -11.47 8.44
N ARG A 99 9.30 -10.49 9.24
CA ARG A 99 8.61 -9.19 9.38
C ARG A 99 9.00 -8.21 8.27
N PHE A 100 10.27 -8.18 7.89
CA PHE A 100 10.86 -7.29 6.90
C PHE A 100 11.35 -8.12 5.71
N LYS A 101 10.40 -8.55 4.88
CA LYS A 101 10.68 -9.36 3.70
C LYS A 101 11.17 -8.49 2.56
N ASP A 102 12.09 -9.04 1.79
CA ASP A 102 12.41 -8.51 0.48
C ASP A 102 11.19 -8.68 -0.43
N GLU A 103 10.81 -7.61 -1.11
CA GLU A 103 9.60 -7.56 -1.93
C GLU A 103 9.94 -7.09 -3.34
N ARG A 104 9.32 -7.72 -4.33
CA ARG A 104 9.47 -7.35 -5.75
C ARG A 104 8.11 -6.98 -6.32
N ILE A 105 7.87 -5.69 -6.44
CA ILE A 105 6.59 -5.14 -6.89
C ILE A 105 6.61 -5.02 -8.41
N PRO A 106 5.74 -5.73 -9.15
CA PRO A 106 5.66 -5.61 -10.61
C PRO A 106 5.01 -4.27 -11.02
N ILE A 107 5.57 -3.66 -12.06
CA ILE A 107 4.97 -2.53 -12.78
C ILE A 107 4.32 -3.10 -14.03
N PHE A 108 3.01 -2.94 -14.17
CA PHE A 108 2.24 -3.44 -15.31
C PHE A 108 2.01 -2.31 -16.33
N ALA A 109 2.30 -2.55 -17.60
CA ALA A 109 1.82 -1.73 -18.70
C ALA A 109 0.34 -2.06 -19.00
N LEU A 110 -0.48 -1.03 -19.14
CA LEU A 110 -1.94 -1.11 -19.30
C LEU A 110 -2.40 -1.22 -20.76
N ASP A 111 -1.52 -0.94 -21.70
CA ASP A 111 -1.79 -0.93 -23.13
C ASP A 111 -0.60 -1.49 -23.92
N GLU A 112 -0.86 -1.94 -25.15
CA GLU A 112 0.22 -2.38 -26.05
C GLU A 112 1.14 -1.21 -26.47
N THR A 113 0.63 0.02 -26.39
CA THR A 113 1.35 1.26 -26.65
C THR A 113 2.24 1.72 -25.49
N GLY A 114 2.05 1.21 -24.28
CA GLY A 114 2.85 1.53 -23.09
C GLY A 114 2.60 2.91 -22.48
N ASN A 115 1.47 3.56 -22.78
CA ASN A 115 1.13 4.91 -22.31
C ASN A 115 0.59 4.94 -20.88
N GLY A 116 0.31 3.79 -20.25
CA GLY A 116 -0.17 3.73 -18.87
C GLY A 116 0.53 2.65 -18.04
N PHE A 117 0.88 2.97 -16.79
CA PHE A 117 1.36 1.99 -15.81
C PHE A 117 0.34 1.76 -14.70
N ALA A 118 0.27 0.52 -14.21
CA ALA A 118 -0.39 0.18 -12.96
C ALA A 118 0.57 -0.51 -12.00
N VAL A 119 0.51 -0.11 -10.73
CA VAL A 119 1.34 -0.65 -9.66
C VAL A 119 0.44 -1.09 -8.50
N VAL A 120 0.52 -2.38 -8.15
CA VAL A 120 -0.15 -2.94 -6.98
C VAL A 120 0.85 -3.05 -5.84
N VAL A 121 0.73 -2.18 -4.83
CA VAL A 121 1.74 -2.05 -3.78
C VAL A 121 1.36 -2.87 -2.55
N PRO A 122 2.23 -3.78 -2.06
CA PRO A 122 1.99 -4.52 -0.82
C PRO A 122 2.04 -3.58 0.39
N HIS A 123 1.42 -4.01 1.49
CA HIS A 123 1.54 -3.30 2.75
C HIS A 123 2.94 -3.54 3.34
N PHE A 124 3.61 -2.45 3.75
CA PHE A 124 4.89 -2.51 4.43
C PHE A 124 4.71 -2.18 5.91
N ILE A 125 5.19 -3.08 6.77
CA ILE A 125 5.22 -2.82 8.23
C ILE A 125 6.19 -1.66 8.55
N ASN A 126 7.22 -1.48 7.72
CA ASN A 126 8.17 -0.36 7.82
C ASN A 126 7.65 0.89 7.07
N PRO A 127 7.28 1.98 7.76
CA PRO A 127 6.83 3.21 7.09
C PRO A 127 7.91 3.88 6.24
N ILE A 128 9.20 3.63 6.53
CA ILE A 128 10.31 4.14 5.71
C ILE A 128 10.30 3.46 4.33
N ALA A 129 10.01 2.16 4.29
CA ALA A 129 9.89 1.41 3.03
C ALA A 129 8.78 2.00 2.17
N GLU A 130 7.60 2.18 2.75
CA GLU A 130 6.44 2.71 2.04
C GLU A 130 6.71 4.11 1.47
N ASN A 131 7.34 5.00 2.25
CA ASN A 131 7.71 6.34 1.77
C ASN A 131 8.77 6.31 0.68
N LYS A 132 9.77 5.42 0.76
CA LYS A 132 10.77 5.26 -0.30
C LYS A 132 10.14 4.71 -1.58
N VAL A 133 9.27 3.69 -1.47
CA VAL A 133 8.52 3.14 -2.60
C VAL A 133 7.62 4.21 -3.23
N ALA A 134 6.94 5.05 -2.44
CA ALA A 134 6.14 6.15 -2.96
C ALA A 134 6.98 7.13 -3.81
N ARG A 135 8.19 7.47 -3.35
CA ARG A 135 9.11 8.35 -4.09
C ARG A 135 9.55 7.73 -5.40
N GLU A 136 9.90 6.44 -5.37
CA GLU A 136 10.30 5.70 -6.57
C GLU A 136 9.16 5.61 -7.58
N ILE A 137 7.93 5.32 -7.15
CA ILE A 137 6.74 5.34 -8.00
C ILE A 137 6.55 6.72 -8.65
N ILE A 138 6.75 7.80 -7.90
CA ILE A 138 6.60 9.16 -8.45
C ILE A 138 7.69 9.50 -9.47
N ASN A 139 8.88 8.94 -9.30
CA ASN A 139 9.99 9.12 -10.25
C ASN A 139 9.75 8.37 -11.58
N LEU A 140 8.79 7.44 -11.64
CA LEU A 140 8.35 6.82 -12.90
C LEU A 140 7.65 7.84 -13.83
N GLY A 141 6.98 8.83 -13.24
CA GLY A 141 6.18 9.81 -13.95
C GLY A 141 6.93 11.10 -14.30
N THR A 142 6.32 11.90 -15.15
CA THR A 142 6.77 13.25 -15.52
C THR A 142 5.84 14.32 -14.93
N HIS A 143 6.14 15.59 -15.16
CA HIS A 143 5.27 16.69 -14.72
C HIS A 143 3.88 16.68 -15.36
N ILE A 144 3.70 16.03 -16.51
CA ILE A 144 2.40 15.97 -17.19
C ILE A 144 1.64 14.66 -16.93
N THR A 145 2.24 13.73 -16.20
CA THR A 145 1.63 12.43 -15.91
C THR A 145 0.39 12.61 -15.03
N SER A 146 -0.70 11.97 -15.44
CA SER A 146 -1.95 11.87 -14.70
C SER A 146 -1.86 10.74 -13.67
N TRP A 147 -2.21 11.02 -12.42
CA TRP A 147 -2.14 10.05 -11.33
C TRP A 147 -3.54 9.62 -10.92
N VAL A 148 -3.77 8.31 -10.85
CA VAL A 148 -5.00 7.75 -10.30
C VAL A 148 -4.62 6.85 -9.14
N ALA A 149 -5.06 7.18 -7.92
CA ALA A 149 -4.73 6.39 -6.73
C ALA A 149 -5.99 5.93 -6.02
N LEU A 150 -6.00 4.68 -5.56
CA LEU A 150 -7.12 4.10 -4.81
C LEU A 150 -6.71 3.88 -3.36
N ALA A 151 -7.41 4.47 -2.39
CA ALA A 151 -7.10 4.32 -0.97
C ALA A 151 -8.26 3.67 -0.20
N PRO A 152 -8.01 2.72 0.71
CA PRO A 152 -9.00 2.30 1.68
C PRO A 152 -9.15 3.38 2.77
N SER A 153 -10.37 3.62 3.23
CA SER A 153 -10.63 4.41 4.45
C SER A 153 -11.99 4.05 5.04
N PRO A 154 -12.16 4.06 6.36
CA PRO A 154 -13.48 3.95 6.96
C PRO A 154 -14.29 5.20 6.61
N LEU A 155 -15.29 5.03 5.76
CA LEU A 155 -16.23 6.07 5.36
C LEU A 155 -17.55 5.91 6.11
N ASN A 156 -18.15 7.03 6.48
CA ASN A 156 -19.44 7.04 7.17
C ASN A 156 -20.60 7.20 6.18
N ASN A 157 -21.83 6.99 6.68
CA ASN A 157 -23.09 7.33 6.00
C ASN A 157 -23.37 6.53 4.70
N GLY A 158 -22.88 5.30 4.60
CA GLY A 158 -23.15 4.44 3.43
C GLY A 158 -22.57 4.96 2.12
N THR A 159 -21.56 5.81 2.18
CA THR A 159 -20.85 6.30 0.99
C THR A 159 -19.88 5.22 0.53
N SER A 160 -20.02 4.70 -0.69
CA SER A 160 -19.12 3.69 -1.25
C SER A 160 -17.77 4.28 -1.61
N ILE A 161 -17.78 5.43 -2.29
CA ILE A 161 -16.57 6.12 -2.75
C ILE A 161 -16.64 7.62 -2.48
N CYS A 162 -15.48 8.21 -2.16
CA CYS A 162 -15.28 9.65 -2.16
C CYS A 162 -13.93 9.99 -2.80
N LYS A 163 -13.65 11.27 -3.04
CA LYS A 163 -12.35 11.72 -3.58
C LYS A 163 -11.62 12.63 -2.62
N LEU A 164 -10.30 12.56 -2.58
CA LEU A 164 -9.50 13.56 -1.87
C LEU A 164 -9.68 14.92 -2.57
N ASP A 165 -9.91 15.97 -1.78
CA ASP A 165 -9.98 17.33 -2.32
C ASP A 165 -8.60 17.77 -2.81
N THR A 166 -8.43 17.69 -4.13
CA THR A 166 -7.25 18.16 -4.84
C THR A 166 -7.73 19.31 -5.72
N ASN A 167 -7.02 20.45 -5.69
CA ASN A 167 -7.47 21.74 -6.25
C ASN A 167 -7.73 21.75 -7.78
N SER A 168 -7.62 20.61 -8.46
CA SER A 168 -8.15 20.36 -9.79
C SER A 168 -8.20 18.85 -10.00
N SER A 169 -9.38 18.27 -10.27
CA SER A 169 -9.41 16.94 -10.89
C SER A 169 -9.04 17.11 -12.35
N ALA A 170 -7.92 16.52 -12.79
CA ALA A 170 -7.51 16.51 -14.20
C ALA A 170 -8.58 15.86 -15.12
N ASP A 171 -9.48 15.06 -14.52
CA ASP A 171 -10.54 14.34 -15.21
C ASP A 171 -11.92 14.71 -14.67
N GLN A 172 -12.76 15.23 -15.55
CA GLN A 172 -14.15 15.61 -15.28
C GLN A 172 -15.01 14.43 -14.80
N SER A 173 -14.63 13.19 -15.14
CA SER A 173 -15.36 11.99 -14.71
C SER A 173 -15.38 11.83 -13.19
N PHE A 174 -14.42 12.42 -12.48
CA PHE A 174 -14.36 12.42 -11.03
C PHE A 174 -15.07 13.62 -10.39
N GLU A 175 -15.62 14.57 -11.15
CA GLU A 175 -16.34 15.72 -10.60
C GLU A 175 -17.61 15.32 -9.84
N ILE A 176 -18.28 14.26 -10.31
CA ILE A 176 -19.53 13.74 -9.74
C ILE A 176 -19.30 13.09 -8.36
N ILE A 177 -18.07 12.69 -8.05
CA ILE A 177 -17.73 11.97 -6.82
C ILE A 177 -17.66 12.95 -5.65
N PRO A 178 -18.31 12.65 -4.51
CA PRO A 178 -18.28 13.52 -3.34
C PRO A 178 -16.85 13.68 -2.81
N GLN A 179 -16.49 14.89 -2.39
CA GLN A 179 -15.23 15.14 -1.72
C GLN A 179 -15.22 14.54 -0.31
N MET A 180 -14.07 13.99 0.07
CA MET A 180 -13.78 13.50 1.41
C MET A 180 -13.82 14.67 2.39
N LYS A 181 -14.56 14.49 3.48
CA LYS A 181 -14.70 15.50 4.54
C LYS A 181 -14.00 15.04 5.82
N PRO A 182 -13.45 15.96 6.63
CA PRO A 182 -13.01 15.62 7.97
C PRO A 182 -14.14 14.94 8.78
N PRO A 183 -13.82 13.95 9.64
CA PRO A 183 -12.49 13.53 10.08
C PRO A 183 -11.85 12.42 9.23
N HIS A 184 -12.38 12.09 8.04
CA HIS A 184 -11.84 11.02 7.21
C HIS A 184 -10.45 11.39 6.65
N TYR A 185 -9.58 10.38 6.53
CA TYR A 185 -8.22 10.52 6.06
C TYR A 185 -7.76 9.29 5.29
N ILE A 186 -6.67 9.43 4.53
CA ILE A 186 -5.98 8.34 3.85
C ILE A 186 -4.66 8.04 4.55
N THR A 187 -4.23 6.80 4.49
CA THR A 187 -2.93 6.35 5.01
C THR A 187 -2.23 5.48 3.97
N GLY A 188 -1.09 4.90 4.35
CA GLY A 188 -0.40 3.94 3.52
C GLY A 188 0.29 4.59 2.32
N ILE A 189 0.59 3.74 1.33
CA ILE A 189 1.28 4.12 0.10
C ILE A 189 0.63 5.32 -0.61
N VAL A 190 -0.70 5.41 -0.60
CA VAL A 190 -1.42 6.51 -1.27
C VAL A 190 -1.22 7.83 -0.54
N ALA A 191 -1.18 7.82 0.79
CA ALA A 191 -0.80 9.00 1.57
C ALA A 191 0.66 9.40 1.30
N GLY A 192 1.57 8.43 1.20
CA GLY A 192 2.96 8.68 0.81
C GLY A 192 3.08 9.32 -0.58
N ILE A 193 2.31 8.83 -1.56
CA ILE A 193 2.30 9.35 -2.93
C ILE A 193 1.73 10.77 -2.97
N THR A 194 0.56 10.97 -2.37
CA THR A 194 -0.08 12.30 -2.32
C THR A 194 0.80 13.34 -1.64
N SER A 195 1.47 12.97 -0.54
CA SER A 195 2.46 13.82 0.15
C SER A 195 3.62 14.20 -0.76
N CYS A 196 4.21 13.23 -1.47
CA CYS A 196 5.30 13.47 -2.39
C CYS A 196 4.87 14.30 -3.63
N LEU A 197 3.68 14.07 -4.18
CA LEU A 197 3.11 14.87 -5.27
C LEU A 197 2.83 16.32 -4.82
N PHE A 198 2.35 16.51 -3.59
CA PHE A 198 2.18 17.83 -2.99
C PHE A 198 3.52 18.57 -2.90
N GLN A 199 4.58 17.91 -2.41
CA GLN A 199 5.93 18.47 -2.35
C GLN A 199 6.48 18.85 -3.73
N LYS A 200 6.19 18.05 -4.76
CA LYS A 200 6.57 18.32 -6.17
C LYS A 200 5.64 19.32 -6.88
N ARG A 201 4.61 19.87 -6.20
CA ARG A 201 3.58 20.75 -6.78
C ARG A 201 2.80 20.12 -7.95
N GLN A 202 2.65 18.80 -7.93
CA GLN A 202 1.98 18.00 -8.96
C GLN A 202 0.65 17.39 -8.48
N LEU A 203 0.21 17.74 -7.26
CA LEU A 203 -1.03 17.21 -6.68
C LEU A 203 -2.28 17.52 -7.54
N GLY A 204 -2.27 18.60 -8.32
CA GLY A 204 -3.37 18.93 -9.26
C GLY A 204 -3.53 17.96 -10.44
N ASN A 205 -2.55 17.08 -10.67
CA ASN A 205 -2.65 16.01 -11.67
C ASN A 205 -3.11 14.69 -11.05
N ALA A 206 -3.45 14.66 -9.76
CA ALA A 206 -3.78 13.45 -9.04
C ALA A 206 -5.26 13.35 -8.72
N SER A 207 -5.86 12.23 -9.10
CA SER A 207 -7.20 11.84 -8.72
C SER A 207 -7.11 10.70 -7.72
N VAL A 208 -7.43 10.99 -6.47
CA VAL A 208 -7.36 10.01 -5.39
C VAL A 208 -8.77 9.62 -5.00
N LEU A 209 -9.14 8.38 -5.31
CA LEU A 209 -10.42 7.80 -4.90
C LEU A 209 -10.23 7.04 -3.60
N VAL A 210 -11.14 7.27 -2.68
CA VAL A 210 -11.15 6.67 -1.35
C VAL A 210 -12.37 5.75 -1.28
N LEU A 211 -12.12 4.47 -1.06
CA LEU A 211 -13.11 3.40 -1.01
C LEU A 211 -13.44 3.09 0.43
N ASN A 212 -14.72 2.82 0.70
CA ASN A 212 -15.15 2.40 2.02
C ASN A 212 -14.51 1.07 2.40
N ALA A 213 -13.82 1.05 3.54
CA ALA A 213 -13.13 -0.11 4.06
C ALA A 213 -13.05 -0.09 5.58
N GLU A 214 -13.03 -1.27 6.20
CA GLU A 214 -12.92 -1.43 7.65
C GLU A 214 -11.72 -2.29 8.03
N GLY A 215 -11.13 -2.04 9.20
CA GLY A 215 -10.05 -2.86 9.75
C GLY A 215 -8.76 -2.09 9.99
N HIS A 216 -7.68 -2.83 10.26
CA HIS A 216 -6.35 -2.26 10.52
C HIS A 216 -5.64 -1.93 9.21
N SER A 217 -4.76 -0.92 9.25
CA SER A 217 -4.00 -0.48 8.07
C SER A 217 -3.25 -1.65 7.42
N GLY A 218 -3.40 -1.82 6.10
CA GLY A 218 -2.81 -2.91 5.33
C GLY A 218 -3.59 -4.23 5.33
N PHE A 219 -4.61 -4.35 6.18
CA PHE A 219 -5.48 -5.52 6.32
C PHE A 219 -6.96 -5.15 6.24
N GLU A 220 -7.26 -4.01 5.63
CA GLU A 220 -8.62 -3.51 5.53
C GLU A 220 -9.46 -4.43 4.65
N LYS A 221 -10.66 -4.74 5.12
CA LYS A 221 -11.72 -5.36 4.34
C LYS A 221 -12.47 -4.24 3.60
N VAL A 222 -12.31 -4.22 2.29
CA VAL A 222 -12.93 -3.22 1.43
C VAL A 222 -14.31 -3.70 1.00
N ASP A 223 -15.29 -2.80 1.03
CA ASP A 223 -16.65 -3.09 0.61
C ASP A 223 -16.73 -3.46 -0.89
N ALA A 224 -17.58 -4.44 -1.24
CA ALA A 224 -17.71 -4.96 -2.59
C ALA A 224 -18.16 -3.88 -3.58
N ASP A 225 -19.18 -3.14 -3.18
CA ASP A 225 -19.81 -2.14 -4.02
C ASP A 225 -18.84 -0.98 -4.24
N SER A 226 -18.10 -0.61 -3.19
CA SER A 226 -17.00 0.34 -3.27
C SER A 226 -15.89 -0.07 -4.25
N VAL A 227 -15.51 -1.35 -4.28
CA VAL A 227 -14.55 -1.88 -5.28
C VAL A 227 -15.13 -1.79 -6.70
N MET A 228 -16.41 -2.14 -6.88
CA MET A 228 -17.06 -2.10 -8.19
C MET A 228 -17.23 -0.68 -8.73
N ASP A 229 -17.64 0.26 -7.88
CA ASP A 229 -17.81 1.67 -8.23
C ASP A 229 -16.47 2.30 -8.63
N ALA A 230 -15.42 2.05 -7.85
CA ALA A 230 -14.07 2.51 -8.18
C ALA A 230 -13.55 1.89 -9.48
N ALA A 231 -13.81 0.58 -9.69
CA ALA A 231 -13.39 -0.09 -10.91
C ALA A 231 -14.10 0.46 -12.15
N ASP A 232 -15.39 0.81 -12.08
CA ASP A 232 -16.12 1.39 -13.20
C ASP A 232 -15.51 2.73 -13.65
N LEU A 233 -15.08 3.54 -12.68
CA LEU A 233 -14.45 4.84 -12.92
C LEU A 233 -13.03 4.70 -13.47
N VAL A 234 -12.24 3.75 -12.95
CA VAL A 234 -10.83 3.58 -13.32
C VAL A 234 -10.66 2.69 -14.56
N ALA A 235 -11.69 1.93 -14.97
CA ALA A 235 -11.64 1.02 -16.11
C ALA A 235 -11.14 1.68 -17.41
N LYS A 236 -11.49 2.94 -17.66
CA LYS A 236 -11.04 3.65 -18.87
C LYS A 236 -9.52 3.78 -18.94
N TYR A 237 -8.84 3.88 -17.80
CA TYR A 237 -7.38 3.95 -17.72
C TYR A 237 -6.74 2.56 -17.81
N LEU A 238 -7.42 1.53 -17.32
CA LEU A 238 -6.88 0.17 -17.22
C LEU A 238 -7.06 -0.66 -18.50
N VAL A 239 -8.20 -0.53 -19.16
CA VAL A 239 -8.59 -1.37 -20.31
C VAL A 239 -9.16 -0.58 -21.49
N GLY A 240 -9.36 0.73 -21.34
CA GLY A 240 -10.04 1.57 -22.32
C GLY A 240 -11.55 1.33 -22.38
N GLU A 241 -12.28 2.24 -23.05
CA GLU A 241 -13.75 2.19 -23.13
C GLU A 241 -14.29 0.93 -23.84
N GLN A 242 -13.56 0.43 -24.84
CA GLN A 242 -14.01 -0.72 -25.63
C GLN A 242 -14.08 -2.01 -24.81
N ASN A 243 -13.15 -2.20 -23.87
CA ASN A 243 -13.05 -3.41 -23.05
C ASN A 243 -13.68 -3.28 -21.67
N LYS A 244 -14.13 -2.07 -21.29
CA LYS A 244 -14.72 -1.76 -19.98
C LYS A 244 -15.82 -2.74 -19.58
N THR A 245 -16.81 -2.99 -20.44
CA THR A 245 -17.95 -3.87 -20.10
C THR A 245 -17.51 -5.32 -19.81
N SER A 246 -16.59 -5.87 -20.61
CA SER A 246 -16.07 -7.23 -20.41
C SER A 246 -15.28 -7.31 -19.11
N TYR A 247 -14.42 -6.33 -18.86
CA TYR A 247 -13.62 -6.23 -17.64
C TYR A 247 -14.49 -6.15 -16.38
N ILE A 248 -15.48 -5.25 -16.34
CA ILE A 248 -16.39 -5.11 -15.18
C ILE A 248 -17.18 -6.39 -14.92
N LYS A 249 -17.63 -7.08 -15.98
CA LYS A 249 -18.30 -8.37 -15.84
C LYS A 249 -17.39 -9.42 -15.20
N GLN A 250 -16.14 -9.52 -15.65
CA GLN A 250 -15.16 -10.45 -15.08
C GLN A 250 -14.84 -10.11 -13.62
N LEU A 251 -14.61 -8.83 -13.32
CA LEU A 251 -14.32 -8.34 -11.98
C LEU A 251 -15.48 -8.66 -11.02
N SER A 252 -16.72 -8.37 -11.43
CA SER A 252 -17.92 -8.62 -10.61
C SER A 252 -18.06 -10.09 -10.19
N ALA A 253 -17.71 -11.02 -11.08
CA ALA A 253 -17.74 -12.45 -10.79
C ALA A 253 -16.70 -12.87 -9.75
N ARG A 254 -15.58 -12.14 -9.66
CA ARG A 254 -14.49 -12.43 -8.71
C ARG A 254 -14.67 -11.71 -7.37
N VAL A 255 -15.07 -10.44 -7.38
CA VAL A 255 -15.35 -9.66 -6.16
C VAL A 255 -16.44 -10.32 -5.33
N ARG A 256 -17.53 -10.79 -5.96
CA ARG A 256 -18.58 -11.54 -5.28
C ARG A 256 -18.07 -12.85 -4.66
N LYS A 257 -17.18 -13.57 -5.36
CA LYS A 257 -16.57 -14.80 -4.84
C LYS A 257 -15.65 -14.54 -3.65
N ILE A 258 -14.85 -13.47 -3.70
CA ILE A 258 -13.95 -13.07 -2.62
C ILE A 258 -14.78 -12.70 -1.38
N ASN A 259 -15.83 -11.90 -1.53
CA ASN A 259 -16.69 -11.56 -0.40
C ASN A 259 -17.50 -12.74 0.13
N SER A 260 -17.97 -13.66 -0.73
CA SER A 260 -18.63 -14.91 -0.28
C SER A 260 -17.67 -15.93 0.35
N GLY A 261 -16.37 -15.85 0.03
CA GLY A 261 -15.33 -16.72 0.62
C GLY A 261 -14.81 -16.21 1.96
N ILE A 262 -14.98 -14.91 2.24
CA ILE A 262 -14.60 -14.25 3.50
C ILE A 262 -15.79 -14.20 4.49
N THR A 263 -17.00 -14.55 4.06
CA THR A 263 -18.09 -14.85 4.99
C THR A 263 -17.88 -16.25 5.56
N SER A 264 -17.23 -16.34 6.72
CA SER A 264 -17.13 -17.54 7.55
C SER A 264 -18.49 -18.11 8.02
N GLY A 265 -19.61 -17.66 7.43
CA GLY A 265 -20.96 -17.84 7.95
C GLY A 265 -21.25 -17.02 9.21
N MET A 266 -20.32 -16.16 9.64
CA MET A 266 -20.46 -15.36 10.88
C MET A 266 -21.52 -14.27 10.78
N TYR A 267 -21.80 -13.79 9.57
CA TYR A 267 -22.89 -12.86 9.28
C TYR A 267 -23.79 -13.52 8.25
N LEU A 268 -25.03 -13.80 8.65
CA LEU A 268 -26.11 -14.40 7.85
C LEU A 268 -27.13 -13.35 7.44
#